data_AF-A0A0P7V4Q0-F1
#
_entry.id   AF-A0A0P7V4Q0-F1
#
_cell.length_a   1.000
_cell.length_b   1.000
_cell.length_c   1.000
_cell.angle_alpha   90.00
_cell.angle_beta   90.00
_cell.angle_gamma   90.00
#
_symmetry.space_group_name_H-M   'P 1'
#
loop_
_entity.id
_entity.type
_entity.pdbx_description
1 polymer ?
#
loop_
_entity_poly.entity_id
_entity_poly.type
_entity_poly.pdbx_seq_one_letter_code
_entity_poly.pdbx_strand_id
1 'polypeptide(L)'
;MVKGQFCDYCNSNDPDRAHPASNAIDGTERWWQSPPLSKGLRYNEVNVTLDLGQLFHVAYVLIKFANSPRPELWVLERSVDFGRTYSPWQYFAHLKRECIETFGKPPNGRIVRDDDQICTTEYSRIVPLENGEIVVSLVNGRPGATNFTYSPLLRDFTKATNIRLRFLRTSTLLGHLISKAQRDPTVTRRYYYSIKDISVGGRCVCHGHAQVCGSRDPDNPSRFRCECQHNTCGESCDRCCPGFNQKPWRAATSDSANECQPCQCHSHATDCYYDPEVDRRRASLNIYGQYEGGGVCIHCQV
;
A
#
# COMPACT_ATOMS: atom_id res chain seq x y z
N MET A 1 -8.31 -40.70 -15.30
CA MET A 1 -7.26 -41.11 -14.35
C MET A 1 -7.11 -40.02 -13.31
N VAL A 2 -7.52 -40.30 -12.07
CA VAL A 2 -7.23 -39.40 -10.93
C VAL A 2 -5.73 -39.53 -10.69
N LYS A 3 -4.94 -38.51 -11.03
CA LYS A 3 -3.52 -38.49 -10.65
C LYS A 3 -3.45 -38.66 -9.13
N GLY A 4 -2.74 -39.69 -8.67
CA GLY A 4 -2.61 -40.01 -7.25
C GLY A 4 -2.03 -38.86 -6.45
N GLN A 5 -2.22 -38.89 -5.13
CA GLN A 5 -1.67 -37.89 -4.21
C GLN A 5 -0.13 -37.92 -4.31
N PHE A 6 0.45 -36.91 -4.96
CA PHE A 6 1.89 -36.74 -5.10
C PHE A 6 2.40 -35.85 -3.96
N CYS A 7 3.34 -36.35 -3.17
CA CYS A 7 4.01 -35.59 -2.12
C CYS A 7 5.45 -35.31 -2.57
N ASP A 8 5.90 -34.09 -2.34
CA ASP A 8 7.29 -33.68 -2.55
C ASP A 8 7.90 -33.17 -1.24
N TYR A 9 9.19 -32.84 -1.25
CA TYR A 9 9.88 -32.26 -0.11
C TYR A 9 10.37 -30.84 -0.41
N CYS A 10 10.26 -29.96 0.59
CA CYS A 10 10.81 -28.61 0.57
C CYS A 10 12.13 -28.59 1.35
N ASN A 11 13.20 -28.11 0.71
CA ASN A 11 14.55 -28.04 1.27
C ASN A 11 15.19 -26.70 0.91
N SER A 12 15.46 -25.87 1.91
CA SER A 12 16.10 -24.55 1.71
C SER A 12 17.54 -24.64 1.19
N ASN A 13 18.21 -25.78 1.36
CA ASN A 13 19.59 -25.98 0.90
C ASN A 13 19.66 -26.42 -0.57
N ASP A 14 18.53 -26.78 -1.17
CA ASP A 14 18.43 -27.19 -2.57
C ASP A 14 17.65 -26.12 -3.35
N PRO A 15 18.31 -25.33 -4.22
CA PRO A 15 17.65 -24.26 -4.99
C PRO A 15 16.44 -24.70 -5.82
N ASP A 16 16.36 -25.96 -6.23
CA ASP A 16 15.22 -26.49 -7.00
C ASP A 16 14.05 -26.95 -6.13
N ARG A 17 14.28 -27.08 -4.82
CA ARG A 17 13.29 -27.46 -3.81
C ARG A 17 13.06 -26.36 -2.76
N ALA A 18 13.70 -25.21 -2.92
CA ALA A 18 13.58 -24.07 -2.05
C ALA A 18 12.41 -23.17 -2.49
N HIS A 19 11.60 -22.76 -1.52
CA HIS A 19 10.44 -21.90 -1.72
C HIS A 19 10.53 -20.60 -0.87
N PRO A 20 11.59 -19.79 -1.04
CA PRO A 20 11.79 -18.55 -0.27
C PRO A 20 10.76 -17.48 -0.62
N ALA A 21 10.64 -16.48 0.25
CA ALA A 21 9.71 -15.36 0.06
C ALA A 21 9.99 -14.53 -1.19
N SER A 22 11.23 -14.49 -1.66
CA SER A 22 11.65 -13.80 -2.88
C SER A 22 10.92 -14.31 -4.13
N ASN A 23 10.57 -15.60 -4.16
CA ASN A 23 9.84 -16.20 -5.29
C ASN A 23 8.46 -15.57 -5.49
N ALA A 24 7.87 -14.96 -4.45
CA ALA A 24 6.55 -14.33 -4.57
C ALA A 24 6.60 -12.97 -5.31
N ILE A 25 7.78 -12.43 -5.60
CA ILE A 25 7.96 -11.11 -6.22
C ILE A 25 8.98 -11.11 -7.37
N ASP A 26 9.47 -12.28 -7.80
CA ASP A 26 10.53 -12.39 -8.81
C ASP A 26 10.00 -12.43 -10.26
N GLY A 27 8.68 -12.54 -10.44
CA GLY A 27 8.01 -12.60 -11.74
C GLY A 27 8.14 -13.95 -12.46
N THR A 28 8.61 -15.00 -11.77
CA THR A 28 8.71 -16.35 -12.30
C THR A 28 7.49 -17.20 -11.89
N GLU A 29 7.42 -18.45 -12.38
CA GLU A 29 6.42 -19.42 -11.90
C GLU A 29 6.85 -20.16 -10.61
N ARG A 30 8.01 -19.81 -10.03
CA ARG A 30 8.40 -20.31 -8.70
C ARG A 30 7.47 -19.69 -7.66
N TRP A 31 7.38 -20.32 -6.49
CA TRP A 31 6.52 -19.81 -5.41
C TRP A 31 7.21 -19.85 -4.07
N TRP A 32 6.77 -18.97 -3.19
CA TRP A 32 6.95 -19.08 -1.76
C TRP A 32 5.98 -20.11 -1.19
N GLN A 33 6.38 -20.87 -0.17
CA GLN A 33 5.53 -21.84 0.52
C GLN A 33 5.71 -21.78 2.03
N SER A 34 4.61 -21.71 2.78
CA SER A 34 4.65 -21.82 4.24
C SER A 34 4.92 -23.26 4.68
N PRO A 35 5.44 -23.49 5.91
CA PRO A 35 5.47 -24.82 6.48
C PRO A 35 4.05 -25.43 6.55
N PRO A 36 3.89 -26.74 6.30
CA PRO A 36 2.60 -27.39 6.42
C PRO A 36 2.16 -27.52 7.87
N LEU A 37 0.86 -27.61 8.11
CA LEU A 37 0.30 -27.75 9.47
C LEU A 37 0.83 -28.98 10.24
N SER A 38 1.27 -30.02 9.53
CA SER A 38 1.96 -31.17 10.13
C SER A 38 3.24 -30.82 10.90
N LYS A 39 3.87 -29.68 10.61
CA LYS A 39 5.04 -29.15 11.33
C LYS A 39 4.66 -28.26 12.53
N GLY A 40 3.38 -27.96 12.72
CA GLY A 40 2.86 -27.21 13.85
C GLY A 40 1.63 -26.39 13.50
N LEU A 41 0.65 -26.37 14.41
CA LEU A 41 -0.61 -25.63 14.22
C LEU A 41 -0.42 -24.11 14.16
N ARG A 42 0.68 -23.58 14.73
CA ARG A 42 1.05 -22.17 14.60
C ARG A 42 1.17 -21.70 13.15
N TYR A 43 1.51 -22.60 12.22
CA TYR A 43 1.63 -22.28 10.78
C TYR A 43 0.29 -22.15 10.07
N ASN A 44 -0.82 -22.26 10.80
CA ASN A 44 -2.12 -21.82 10.31
C ASN A 44 -2.21 -20.28 10.29
N GLU A 45 -1.39 -19.60 11.08
CA GLU A 45 -1.26 -18.14 11.11
C GLU A 45 0.10 -17.73 10.54
N VAL A 46 0.09 -16.99 9.43
CA VAL A 46 1.32 -16.60 8.72
C VAL A 46 1.20 -15.17 8.22
N ASN A 47 2.27 -14.39 8.40
CA ASN A 47 2.37 -13.04 7.88
C ASN A 47 3.35 -12.99 6.71
N VAL A 48 2.92 -12.47 5.57
CA VAL A 48 3.80 -12.08 4.46
C VAL A 48 3.80 -10.57 4.39
N THR A 49 4.96 -9.94 4.56
CA THR A 49 5.08 -8.47 4.63
C THR A 49 5.95 -7.97 3.51
N LEU A 50 5.45 -6.99 2.77
CA LEU A 50 6.18 -6.22 1.78
C LEU A 50 6.60 -4.89 2.41
N ASP A 51 7.90 -4.61 2.40
CA ASP A 51 8.46 -3.31 2.74
C ASP A 51 8.71 -2.52 1.45
N LEU A 52 8.04 -1.38 1.31
CA LEU A 52 8.15 -0.54 0.13
C LEU A 52 9.32 0.46 0.23
N GLY A 53 9.95 0.58 1.40
CA GLY A 53 11.08 1.48 1.65
C GLY A 53 10.73 2.98 1.76
N GLN A 54 9.58 3.38 1.24
CA GLN A 54 9.03 4.73 1.28
C GLN A 54 7.50 4.73 1.13
N LEU A 55 6.87 5.91 1.22
CA LEU A 55 5.42 6.07 1.14
C LEU A 55 4.93 6.09 -0.32
N PHE A 56 3.97 5.23 -0.65
CA PHE A 56 3.30 5.18 -1.95
C PHE A 56 1.79 5.34 -1.81
N HIS A 57 1.14 5.78 -2.89
CA HIS A 57 -0.29 5.52 -3.10
C HIS A 57 -0.45 4.16 -3.78
N VAL A 58 -1.08 3.21 -3.08
CA VAL A 58 -1.39 1.88 -3.59
C VAL A 58 -2.80 1.90 -4.21
N ALA A 59 -2.91 1.52 -5.48
CA ALA A 59 -4.16 1.44 -6.20
C ALA A 59 -4.80 0.05 -6.07
N TYR A 60 -3.99 -1.01 -6.16
CA TYR A 60 -4.46 -2.38 -5.99
C TYR A 60 -3.34 -3.31 -5.50
N VAL A 61 -3.76 -4.42 -4.88
CA VAL A 61 -2.90 -5.55 -4.52
C VAL A 61 -3.46 -6.79 -5.21
N LEU A 62 -2.64 -7.45 -6.02
CA LEU A 62 -2.93 -8.69 -6.70
C LEU A 62 -2.08 -9.81 -6.10
N ILE A 63 -2.71 -10.94 -5.81
CA ILE A 63 -2.06 -12.12 -5.23
C ILE A 63 -2.46 -13.34 -6.05
N LYS A 64 -1.47 -14.09 -6.56
CA LYS A 64 -1.66 -15.39 -7.19
C LYS A 64 -1.08 -16.49 -6.32
N PHE A 65 -1.95 -17.41 -5.94
CA PHE A 65 -1.58 -18.62 -5.23
C PHE A 65 -1.02 -19.66 -6.20
N ALA A 66 -0.17 -20.56 -5.71
CA ALA A 66 0.42 -21.61 -6.53
C ALA A 66 -0.29 -22.95 -6.29
N ASN A 67 0.40 -23.91 -5.68
CA ASN A 67 -0.09 -25.24 -5.33
C ASN A 67 -0.84 -25.27 -3.98
N SER A 68 -1.65 -24.24 -3.70
CA SER A 68 -2.52 -24.17 -2.52
C SER A 68 -3.79 -23.38 -2.82
N PRO A 69 -4.93 -23.71 -2.20
CA PRO A 69 -6.13 -22.87 -2.30
C PRO A 69 -5.91 -21.52 -1.60
N ARG A 70 -6.80 -20.57 -1.91
CA ARG A 70 -6.85 -19.29 -1.20
C ARG A 70 -7.15 -19.50 0.30
N PRO A 71 -6.67 -18.61 1.19
CA PRO A 71 -6.92 -18.70 2.62
C PRO A 71 -8.41 -18.58 2.94
N GLU A 72 -8.82 -19.23 4.02
CA GLU A 72 -10.21 -19.19 4.47
C GLU A 72 -10.52 -17.88 5.20
N LEU A 73 -9.61 -17.47 6.08
CA LEU A 73 -9.75 -16.32 6.96
C LEU A 73 -8.42 -15.58 6.97
N TRP A 74 -8.44 -14.31 6.56
CA TRP A 74 -7.23 -13.49 6.48
C TRP A 74 -7.56 -11.99 6.40
N VAL A 75 -6.53 -11.17 6.60
CA VAL A 75 -6.62 -9.71 6.60
C VAL A 75 -5.53 -9.14 5.69
N LEU A 76 -5.92 -8.21 4.83
CA LEU A 76 -4.99 -7.33 4.12
C LEU A 76 -4.79 -6.08 4.97
N GLU A 77 -3.57 -5.85 5.43
CA GLU A 77 -3.21 -4.73 6.30
C GLU A 77 -2.16 -3.85 5.64
N ARG A 78 -2.06 -2.61 6.11
CA ARG A 78 -1.05 -1.63 5.71
C ARG A 78 -0.46 -0.91 6.91
N SER A 79 0.74 -0.38 6.72
CA SER A 79 1.38 0.59 7.61
C SER A 79 1.68 1.86 6.85
N VAL A 80 1.67 3.00 7.55
CA VAL A 80 2.14 4.31 7.05
C VAL A 80 3.31 4.85 7.89
N ASP A 81 3.83 4.03 8.79
CA ASP A 81 4.82 4.38 9.80
C ASP A 81 5.99 3.38 9.83
N PHE A 82 6.34 2.85 8.66
CA PHE A 82 7.47 1.93 8.45
C PHE A 82 7.36 0.65 9.29
N GLY A 83 6.16 0.08 9.37
CA GLY A 83 5.90 -1.22 10.00
C GLY A 83 5.72 -1.17 11.51
N ARG A 84 5.67 0.02 12.14
CA ARG A 84 5.44 0.15 13.58
C ARG A 84 4.01 -0.20 13.95
N THR A 85 3.03 0.31 13.21
CA THR A 85 1.62 0.00 13.39
C THR A 85 0.99 -0.44 12.08
N TYR A 86 -0.02 -1.31 12.20
CA TYR A 86 -0.76 -1.81 11.05
C TYR A 86 -2.24 -1.52 11.23
N SER A 87 -2.86 -1.06 10.15
CA SER A 87 -4.30 -0.88 10.03
C SER A 87 -4.83 -1.75 8.89
N PRO A 88 -6.04 -2.31 9.03
CA PRO A 88 -6.62 -3.17 8.01
C PRO A 88 -7.15 -2.34 6.84
N TRP A 89 -6.87 -2.80 5.61
CA TRP A 89 -7.55 -2.35 4.40
C TRP A 89 -8.82 -3.15 4.16
N GLN A 90 -8.74 -4.48 4.27
CA GLN A 90 -9.84 -5.36 3.93
C GLN A 90 -9.75 -6.70 4.67
N TYR A 91 -10.91 -7.26 5.00
CA TYR A 91 -11.06 -8.56 5.65
C TYR A 91 -11.63 -9.59 4.68
N PHE A 92 -11.27 -10.84 4.90
CA PHE A 92 -11.67 -11.95 4.04
C PHE A 92 -12.04 -13.15 4.88
N ALA A 93 -13.22 -13.72 4.62
CA ALA A 93 -13.73 -14.87 5.37
C ALA A 93 -14.52 -15.80 4.46
N HIS A 94 -14.45 -17.11 4.66
CA HIS A 94 -15.26 -18.05 3.89
C HIS A 94 -16.75 -17.94 4.23
N LEU A 95 -17.07 -17.87 5.52
CA LEU A 95 -18.43 -17.81 6.00
C LEU A 95 -18.83 -16.37 6.37
N LYS A 96 -20.05 -15.99 6.00
CA LYS A 96 -20.62 -14.68 6.33
C LYS A 96 -20.61 -14.38 7.84
N ARG A 97 -20.83 -15.39 8.68
CA ARG A 97 -20.82 -15.25 10.15
C ARG A 97 -19.45 -14.82 10.68
N GLU A 98 -18.36 -15.23 10.04
CA GLU A 98 -17.01 -14.96 10.52
C GLU A 98 -16.59 -13.52 10.29
N CYS A 99 -17.14 -12.87 9.26
CA CYS A 99 -17.02 -11.42 9.11
C CYS A 99 -17.55 -10.69 10.36
N ILE A 100 -18.65 -11.17 10.93
CA ILE A 100 -19.31 -10.56 12.08
C ILE A 100 -18.59 -10.96 13.38
N GLU A 101 -18.40 -12.26 13.61
CA GLU A 101 -17.85 -12.80 14.85
C GLU A 101 -16.36 -12.49 15.03
N THR A 102 -15.57 -12.51 13.95
CA THR A 102 -14.11 -12.29 14.03
C THR A 102 -13.75 -10.83 13.82
N PHE A 103 -14.39 -10.15 12.86
CA PHE A 103 -13.99 -8.80 12.45
C PHE A 103 -14.99 -7.71 12.80
N GLY A 104 -16.18 -8.05 13.32
CA GLY A 104 -17.22 -7.07 13.62
C GLY A 104 -17.74 -6.34 12.37
N LYS A 105 -17.61 -6.94 11.18
CA LYS A 105 -17.98 -6.34 9.90
C LYS A 105 -19.19 -7.03 9.26
N PRO A 106 -20.08 -6.27 8.61
CA PRO A 106 -21.14 -6.87 7.79
C PRO A 106 -20.52 -7.62 6.60
N PRO A 107 -20.97 -8.85 6.31
CA PRO A 107 -20.44 -9.64 5.21
C PRO A 107 -20.88 -9.07 3.86
N ASN A 108 -19.91 -8.82 2.97
CA ASN A 108 -20.08 -8.16 1.68
C ASN A 108 -20.79 -6.80 1.82
N GLY A 109 -20.43 -6.05 2.87
CA GLY A 109 -20.94 -4.70 3.11
C GLY A 109 -20.62 -3.78 1.93
N ARG A 110 -21.55 -2.85 1.63
CA ARG A 110 -21.32 -1.81 0.64
C ARG A 110 -20.32 -0.79 1.17
N ILE A 111 -19.50 -0.25 0.28
CA ILE A 111 -18.63 0.88 0.56
C ILE A 111 -19.50 2.14 0.52
N VAL A 112 -19.55 2.88 1.62
CA VAL A 112 -20.26 4.16 1.75
C VAL A 112 -19.28 5.31 1.90
N ARG A 113 -18.16 5.09 2.59
CA ARG A 113 -17.06 6.04 2.77
C ARG A 113 -15.77 5.55 2.11
N ASP A 114 -14.91 6.51 1.77
CA ASP A 114 -13.60 6.24 1.15
C ASP A 114 -12.66 5.43 2.04
N ASP A 115 -12.84 5.43 3.36
CA ASP A 115 -12.02 4.71 4.32
C ASP A 115 -12.69 3.45 4.88
N ASP A 116 -13.85 3.05 4.34
CA ASP A 116 -14.55 1.85 4.81
C ASP A 116 -13.70 0.59 4.62
N GLN A 117 -13.62 -0.18 5.70
CA GLN A 117 -13.00 -1.50 5.75
C GLN A 117 -14.11 -2.56 5.65
N ILE A 118 -14.12 -3.29 4.55
CA ILE A 118 -15.15 -4.30 4.26
C ILE A 118 -14.65 -5.71 4.57
N CYS A 119 -15.59 -6.63 4.77
CA CYS A 119 -15.32 -8.07 4.79
C CYS A 119 -15.98 -8.74 3.59
N THR A 120 -15.21 -9.41 2.72
CA THR A 120 -15.75 -10.13 1.56
C THR A 120 -15.65 -11.65 1.74
N THR A 121 -16.64 -12.35 1.20
CA THR A 121 -16.67 -13.83 1.13
C THR A 121 -16.31 -14.39 -0.24
N GLU A 122 -16.08 -13.52 -1.24
CA GLU A 122 -15.88 -13.92 -2.63
C GLU A 122 -14.54 -14.64 -2.85
N TYR A 123 -13.48 -14.15 -2.21
CA TYR A 123 -12.12 -14.63 -2.41
C TYR A 123 -11.66 -15.73 -1.42
N SER A 124 -12.56 -16.24 -0.58
CA SER A 124 -12.27 -17.26 0.44
C SER A 124 -12.96 -18.60 0.18
N ARG A 125 -13.54 -18.80 -1.01
CA ARG A 125 -14.02 -20.14 -1.43
C ARG A 125 -12.82 -21.03 -1.77
N ILE A 126 -12.90 -22.31 -1.38
CA ILE A 126 -11.82 -23.28 -1.54
C ILE A 126 -11.47 -23.57 -3.01
N VAL A 127 -12.42 -23.40 -3.92
CA VAL A 127 -12.18 -23.49 -5.36
C VAL A 127 -11.73 -22.12 -5.89
N PRO A 128 -10.68 -22.04 -6.72
CA PRO A 128 -9.85 -23.14 -7.21
C PRO A 128 -8.83 -23.62 -6.16
N LEU A 129 -8.45 -24.90 -6.25
CA LEU A 129 -7.47 -25.53 -5.33
C LEU A 129 -6.02 -25.12 -5.61
N GLU A 130 -5.76 -24.59 -6.81
CA GLU A 130 -4.45 -24.14 -7.28
C GLU A 130 -4.65 -22.92 -8.16
N ASN A 131 -3.60 -22.11 -8.35
CA ASN A 131 -3.62 -20.93 -9.23
C ASN A 131 -4.77 -19.95 -8.94
N GLY A 132 -5.23 -19.91 -7.68
CA GLY A 132 -6.25 -18.97 -7.26
C GLY A 132 -5.72 -17.54 -7.31
N GLU A 133 -6.55 -16.62 -7.80
CA GLU A 133 -6.21 -15.20 -7.86
C GLU A 133 -7.12 -14.40 -6.93
N ILE A 134 -6.53 -13.35 -6.33
CA ILE A 134 -7.23 -12.35 -5.55
C ILE A 134 -6.76 -10.99 -6.04
N VAL A 135 -7.71 -10.13 -6.43
CA VAL A 135 -7.44 -8.74 -6.80
C VAL A 135 -8.19 -7.85 -5.83
N VAL A 136 -7.46 -7.00 -5.11
CA VAL A 136 -8.02 -6.04 -4.17
C VAL A 136 -7.78 -4.65 -4.71
N SER A 137 -8.83 -4.00 -5.21
CA SER A 137 -8.76 -2.58 -5.56
C SER A 137 -9.02 -1.72 -4.33
N LEU A 138 -8.12 -0.79 -4.03
CA LEU A 138 -8.27 0.15 -2.94
C LEU A 138 -9.01 1.44 -3.36
N VAL A 139 -9.25 1.62 -4.66
CA VAL A 139 -9.86 2.83 -5.23
C VAL A 139 -11.25 2.54 -5.80
N ASN A 140 -11.43 1.43 -6.52
CA ASN A 140 -12.69 1.15 -7.21
C ASN A 140 -13.85 0.96 -6.23
N GLY A 141 -15.01 1.51 -6.58
CA GLY A 141 -16.21 1.44 -5.75
C GLY A 141 -16.26 2.42 -4.57
N ARG A 142 -15.21 3.23 -4.38
CA ARG A 142 -15.17 4.28 -3.34
C ARG A 142 -15.68 5.62 -3.89
N PRO A 143 -16.44 6.43 -3.11
CA PRO A 143 -17.01 7.69 -3.60
C PRO A 143 -15.99 8.67 -4.18
N GLY A 144 -14.81 8.77 -3.58
CA GLY A 144 -13.73 9.64 -4.00
C GLY A 144 -12.98 9.17 -5.24
N ALA A 145 -13.30 8.01 -5.82
CA ALA A 145 -12.59 7.48 -6.98
C ALA A 145 -12.71 8.38 -8.23
N THR A 146 -13.89 8.99 -8.43
CA THR A 146 -14.14 9.93 -9.54
C THR A 146 -13.40 11.25 -9.35
N ASN A 147 -13.08 11.60 -8.12
CA ASN A 147 -12.39 12.84 -7.79
C ASN A 147 -11.33 12.65 -6.69
N PHE A 148 -10.33 11.82 -7.00
CA PHE A 148 -9.29 11.40 -6.05
C PHE A 148 -8.53 12.59 -5.46
N THR A 149 -8.26 13.62 -6.27
CA THR A 149 -7.50 14.80 -5.88
C THR A 149 -8.16 15.55 -4.72
N TYR A 150 -9.49 15.64 -4.75
CA TYR A 150 -10.32 16.33 -3.75
C TYR A 150 -10.86 15.39 -2.65
N SER A 151 -10.52 14.11 -2.65
CA SER A 151 -10.83 13.19 -1.53
C SER A 151 -9.60 12.97 -0.64
N PRO A 152 -9.46 13.73 0.47
CA PRO A 152 -8.36 13.52 1.42
C PRO A 152 -8.46 12.13 2.07
N LEU A 153 -9.67 11.66 2.37
CA LEU A 153 -9.89 10.33 2.96
C LEU A 153 -9.38 9.22 2.05
N LEU A 154 -9.67 9.25 0.75
CA LEU A 154 -9.21 8.22 -0.18
C LEU A 154 -7.69 8.29 -0.41
N ARG A 155 -7.15 9.50 -0.49
CA ARG A 155 -5.70 9.72 -0.57
C ARG A 155 -4.99 9.11 0.63
N ASP A 156 -5.51 9.33 1.84
CA ASP A 156 -4.92 8.79 3.06
C ASP A 156 -5.15 7.29 3.22
N PHE A 157 -6.30 6.78 2.77
CA PHE A 157 -6.61 5.36 2.76
C PHE A 157 -5.66 4.57 1.87
N THR A 158 -5.31 5.09 0.70
CA THR A 158 -4.41 4.42 -0.28
C THR A 158 -2.92 4.52 0.07
N LYS A 159 -2.53 5.36 1.04
CA LYS A 159 -1.13 5.49 1.46
C LYS A 159 -0.62 4.24 2.17
N ALA A 160 0.59 3.79 1.83
CA ALA A 160 1.29 2.74 2.58
C ALA A 160 2.82 2.83 2.42
N THR A 161 3.53 2.46 3.49
CA THR A 161 4.97 2.11 3.50
C THR A 161 5.18 0.61 3.55
N ASN A 162 4.25 -0.13 4.15
CA ASN A 162 4.30 -1.59 4.21
C ASN A 162 2.92 -2.18 3.95
N ILE A 163 2.89 -3.35 3.34
CA ILE A 163 1.70 -4.14 3.09
C ILE A 163 1.87 -5.49 3.77
N ARG A 164 0.87 -5.95 4.51
CA ARG A 164 0.91 -7.25 5.19
C ARG A 164 -0.29 -8.11 4.84
N LEU A 165 0.00 -9.30 4.34
CA LEU A 165 -0.96 -10.38 4.17
C LEU A 165 -0.93 -11.18 5.48
N ARG A 166 -1.97 -11.02 6.31
CA ARG A 166 -2.10 -11.71 7.59
C ARG A 166 -3.07 -12.88 7.44
N PHE A 167 -2.53 -14.07 7.19
CA PHE A 167 -3.31 -15.29 7.10
C PHE A 167 -3.63 -15.79 8.51
N LEU A 168 -4.90 -16.12 8.77
CA LEU A 168 -5.37 -16.59 10.08
C LEU A 168 -5.83 -18.06 10.03
N ARG A 169 -6.38 -18.51 8.90
CA ARG A 169 -6.82 -19.90 8.74
C ARG A 169 -6.73 -20.41 7.30
N THR A 170 -6.24 -21.64 7.16
CA THR A 170 -6.17 -22.39 5.90
C THR A 170 -7.53 -22.96 5.51
N SER A 171 -7.89 -22.88 4.23
CA SER A 171 -9.14 -23.47 3.72
C SER A 171 -9.09 -25.00 3.81
N THR A 172 -10.18 -25.61 4.27
CA THR A 172 -10.24 -27.06 4.55
C THR A 172 -11.36 -27.71 3.74
N LEU A 173 -11.06 -28.84 3.10
CA LEU A 173 -12.08 -29.64 2.40
C LEU A 173 -12.98 -30.32 3.44
N LEU A 174 -14.28 -30.38 3.19
CA LEU A 174 -15.26 -30.95 4.12
C LEU A 174 -14.88 -32.38 4.56
N GLY A 175 -14.43 -33.21 3.62
CA GLY A 175 -14.01 -34.59 3.88
C GLY A 175 -12.72 -34.73 4.72
N HIS A 176 -11.98 -33.64 4.95
CA HIS A 176 -10.76 -33.65 5.75
C HIS A 176 -10.93 -32.98 7.12
N LEU A 177 -12.12 -32.44 7.45
CA LEU A 177 -12.33 -31.68 8.69
C LEU A 177 -11.98 -32.48 9.94
N ILE A 178 -12.49 -33.71 10.05
CA ILE A 178 -12.27 -34.58 11.21
C ILE A 178 -10.77 -34.94 11.32
N SER A 179 -10.16 -35.40 10.24
CA SER A 179 -8.75 -35.79 10.21
C SER A 179 -7.81 -34.61 10.49
N LYS A 180 -8.14 -33.40 9.99
CA LYS A 180 -7.39 -32.17 10.31
C LYS A 180 -7.52 -31.82 11.80
N ALA A 181 -8.72 -31.93 12.37
CA ALA A 181 -8.97 -31.69 13.79
C ALA A 181 -8.23 -32.70 14.69
N GLN A 182 -8.18 -33.96 14.27
CA GLN A 182 -7.41 -35.04 14.91
C GLN A 182 -5.90 -34.96 14.64
N ARG A 183 -5.44 -33.98 13.85
CA ARG A 183 -4.03 -33.75 13.50
C ARG A 183 -3.39 -34.92 12.77
N ASP A 184 -4.16 -35.62 11.94
CA ASP A 184 -3.65 -36.68 11.09
C ASP A 184 -2.51 -36.15 10.19
N PRO A 185 -1.28 -36.69 10.29
CA PRO A 185 -0.15 -36.25 9.49
C PRO A 185 -0.36 -36.40 7.98
N THR A 186 -1.16 -37.38 7.54
CA THR A 186 -1.43 -37.62 6.11
C THR A 186 -2.26 -36.50 5.48
N VAL A 187 -3.08 -35.83 6.31
CA VAL A 187 -3.97 -34.73 5.94
C VAL A 187 -3.29 -33.38 6.19
N THR A 188 -2.73 -33.18 7.38
CA THR A 188 -2.10 -31.90 7.79
C THR A 188 -0.84 -31.55 6.99
N ARG A 189 -0.19 -32.52 6.32
CA ARG A 189 0.90 -32.25 5.36
C ARG A 189 0.47 -31.49 4.10
N ARG A 190 -0.84 -31.46 3.80
CA ARG A 190 -1.40 -30.85 2.58
C ARG A 190 -1.98 -29.45 2.80
N TYR A 191 -1.96 -28.98 4.04
CA TYR A 191 -2.46 -27.66 4.40
C TYR A 191 -1.28 -26.74 4.68
N TYR A 192 -1.07 -25.80 3.76
CA TYR A 192 -0.07 -24.74 3.78
C TYR A 192 -0.55 -23.60 2.87
N TYR A 193 0.17 -22.48 2.88
CA TYR A 193 0.00 -21.38 1.94
C TYR A 193 1.11 -21.42 0.88
N SER A 194 0.77 -21.05 -0.35
CA SER A 194 1.74 -20.88 -1.44
C SER A 194 1.38 -19.66 -2.27
N ILE A 195 2.37 -18.82 -2.59
CA ILE A 195 2.18 -17.60 -3.38
C ILE A 195 3.28 -17.54 -4.42
N LYS A 196 2.90 -17.45 -5.70
CA LYS A 196 3.84 -17.31 -6.82
C LYS A 196 4.01 -15.88 -7.30
N ASP A 197 3.03 -15.03 -7.06
CA ASP A 197 3.08 -13.64 -7.52
C ASP A 197 2.30 -12.74 -6.57
N ILE A 198 2.96 -11.67 -6.13
CA ILE A 198 2.38 -10.52 -5.43
C ILE A 198 2.73 -9.30 -6.27
N SER A 199 1.71 -8.73 -6.90
CA SER A 199 1.85 -7.52 -7.69
C SER A 199 1.10 -6.38 -7.03
N VAL A 200 1.82 -5.30 -6.73
CA VAL A 200 1.26 -4.10 -6.09
C VAL A 200 1.29 -2.98 -7.10
N GLY A 201 0.12 -2.56 -7.56
CA GLY A 201 -0.02 -1.39 -8.42
C GLY A 201 -0.09 -0.12 -7.58
N GLY A 202 0.75 0.86 -7.87
CA GLY A 202 0.77 2.12 -7.14
C GLY A 202 1.57 3.21 -7.85
N ARG A 203 1.72 4.36 -7.18
CA ARG A 203 2.53 5.49 -7.62
C ARG A 203 3.14 6.24 -6.43
N CYS A 204 4.23 6.96 -6.67
CA CYS A 204 4.84 7.79 -5.64
C CYS A 204 3.92 8.92 -5.16
N VAL A 205 4.12 9.35 -3.92
CA VAL A 205 3.42 10.52 -3.37
C VAL A 205 4.23 11.77 -3.72
N CYS A 206 3.86 12.46 -4.81
CA CYS A 206 4.50 13.71 -5.24
C CYS A 206 3.57 14.94 -5.14
N HIS A 207 2.43 14.79 -4.46
CA HIS A 207 1.40 15.85 -4.29
C HIS A 207 0.90 16.53 -5.58
N GLY A 208 1.06 15.87 -6.74
CA GLY A 208 0.70 16.41 -8.04
C GLY A 208 1.72 17.38 -8.66
N HIS A 209 2.90 17.52 -8.04
CA HIS A 209 3.98 18.38 -8.52
C HIS A 209 5.11 17.63 -9.25
N ALA A 210 4.93 16.34 -9.56
CA ALA A 210 5.87 15.60 -10.40
C ALA A 210 5.13 14.56 -11.25
N GLN A 211 5.58 14.39 -12.49
CA GLN A 211 5.10 13.34 -13.39
C GLN A 211 5.96 12.08 -13.32
N VAL A 212 7.23 12.23 -12.92
CA VAL A 212 8.22 11.16 -12.84
C VAL A 212 8.71 11.03 -11.41
N CYS A 213 8.77 9.79 -10.93
CA CYS A 213 9.50 9.42 -9.74
C CYS A 213 10.35 8.19 -10.09
N GLY A 214 11.66 8.33 -10.02
CA GLY A 214 12.57 7.35 -10.63
C GLY A 214 14.04 7.67 -10.46
N SER A 215 14.36 8.94 -10.27
CA SER A 215 15.69 9.39 -9.85
C SER A 215 16.01 8.74 -8.50
N ARG A 216 17.01 7.86 -8.49
CA ARG A 216 17.49 7.22 -7.27
C ARG A 216 18.11 8.28 -6.39
N ASP A 217 17.79 8.26 -5.10
CA ASP A 217 18.40 9.19 -4.16
C ASP A 217 19.92 8.97 -4.15
N PRO A 218 20.76 10.01 -4.32
CA PRO A 218 22.22 9.89 -4.30
C PRO A 218 22.74 9.22 -3.01
N ASP A 219 22.06 9.45 -1.89
CA ASP A 219 22.43 8.94 -0.58
C ASP A 219 21.75 7.58 -0.28
N ASN A 220 20.65 7.26 -0.97
CA ASN A 220 19.95 5.98 -0.81
C ASN A 220 19.38 5.45 -2.13
N PRO A 221 20.14 4.60 -2.85
CA PRO A 221 19.73 4.05 -4.16
C PRO A 221 18.45 3.21 -4.16
N SER A 222 17.96 2.81 -2.97
CA SER A 222 16.71 2.03 -2.81
C SER A 222 15.45 2.90 -2.74
N ARG A 223 15.59 4.23 -2.69
CA ARG A 223 14.47 5.18 -2.65
C ARG A 223 14.32 5.93 -3.97
N PHE A 224 13.08 6.21 -4.33
CA PHE A 224 12.71 7.01 -5.49
C PHE A 224 12.39 8.43 -5.04
N ARG A 225 13.05 9.41 -5.65
CA ARG A 225 12.76 10.83 -5.47
C ARG A 225 11.82 11.32 -6.59
N CYS A 226 10.89 12.21 -6.24
CA CYS A 226 10.06 12.90 -7.22
C CYS A 226 10.89 13.96 -7.98
N GLU A 227 10.73 14.04 -9.30
CA GLU A 227 11.29 15.14 -10.10
C GLU A 227 10.36 16.35 -9.98
N CYS A 228 10.53 17.10 -8.90
CA CYS A 228 9.62 18.18 -8.53
C CYS A 228 9.60 19.31 -9.55
N GLN A 229 8.39 19.77 -9.85
CA GLN A 229 8.04 20.90 -10.70
C GLN A 229 7.30 21.96 -9.87
N HIS A 230 6.72 22.96 -10.52
CA HIS A 230 5.89 23.98 -9.86
C HIS A 230 6.62 24.71 -8.70
N ASN A 231 7.95 24.83 -8.80
CA ASN A 231 8.86 25.38 -7.79
C ASN A 231 8.74 24.73 -6.41
N THR A 232 8.39 23.44 -6.39
CA THR A 232 8.36 22.62 -5.18
C THR A 232 9.66 21.86 -5.01
N CYS A 233 10.00 21.57 -3.77
CA CYS A 233 11.23 20.89 -3.36
C CYS A 233 10.90 19.84 -2.29
N GLY A 234 11.87 18.98 -1.99
CA GLY A 234 11.72 17.84 -1.07
C GLY A 234 11.67 16.51 -1.81
N GLU A 235 11.70 15.40 -1.05
CA GLU A 235 11.68 14.06 -1.65
C GLU A 235 10.35 13.76 -2.37
N SER A 236 9.26 14.32 -1.82
CA SER A 236 7.87 14.17 -2.26
C SER A 236 7.25 15.47 -2.78
N CYS A 237 8.04 16.53 -2.98
CA CYS A 237 7.53 17.85 -3.38
C CYS A 237 6.56 18.46 -2.35
N ASP A 238 6.88 18.28 -1.06
CA ASP A 238 6.04 18.62 0.09
C ASP A 238 6.26 20.04 0.64
N ARG A 239 7.14 20.82 0.00
CA ARG A 239 7.42 22.21 0.36
C ARG A 239 7.75 23.05 -0.86
N CYS A 240 7.66 24.37 -0.72
CA CYS A 240 8.21 25.28 -1.72
C CYS A 240 9.74 25.30 -1.66
N CYS A 241 10.37 25.53 -2.80
CA CYS A 241 11.81 25.75 -2.86
C CYS A 241 12.20 27.07 -2.18
N PRO A 242 13.46 27.22 -1.71
CA PRO A 242 13.98 28.49 -1.23
C PRO A 242 13.69 29.63 -2.21
N GLY A 243 13.21 30.76 -1.68
CA GLY A 243 12.80 31.93 -2.46
C GLY A 243 11.37 31.89 -3.03
N PHE A 244 10.64 30.77 -2.93
CA PHE A 244 9.29 30.59 -3.50
C PHE A 244 8.17 30.56 -2.46
N ASN A 245 8.28 31.38 -1.41
CA ASN A 245 7.35 31.39 -0.28
C ASN A 245 6.40 32.60 -0.26
N GLN A 246 6.03 33.15 -1.43
CA GLN A 246 5.05 34.26 -1.48
C GLN A 246 3.66 33.80 -1.05
N LYS A 247 3.30 32.53 -1.31
CA LYS A 247 2.04 31.88 -0.94
C LYS A 247 2.32 30.59 -0.19
N PRO A 248 1.39 30.09 0.63
CA PRO A 248 1.58 28.83 1.33
C PRO A 248 1.58 27.67 0.33
N TRP A 249 2.43 26.67 0.56
CA TRP A 249 2.46 25.44 -0.24
C TRP A 249 1.09 24.75 -0.21
N ARG A 250 0.67 24.21 -1.37
CA ARG A 250 -0.54 23.41 -1.51
C ARG A 250 -0.32 22.36 -2.59
N ALA A 251 -0.83 21.14 -2.37
CA ALA A 251 -0.85 20.11 -3.38
C ALA A 251 -1.58 20.59 -4.65
N ALA A 252 -1.11 20.17 -5.83
CA ALA A 252 -1.77 20.47 -7.09
C ALA A 252 -3.18 19.84 -7.15
N THR A 253 -4.11 20.56 -7.75
CA THR A 253 -5.47 20.09 -8.02
C THR A 253 -5.76 20.01 -9.51
N SER A 254 -6.91 19.45 -9.89
CA SER A 254 -7.35 19.45 -11.29
C SER A 254 -7.59 20.86 -11.84
N ASP A 255 -7.92 21.81 -10.95
CA ASP A 255 -8.26 23.20 -11.33
C ASP A 255 -7.06 24.15 -11.24
N SER A 256 -6.05 23.82 -10.44
CA SER A 256 -4.88 24.67 -10.21
C SER A 256 -3.63 23.86 -9.92
N ALA A 257 -2.53 24.19 -10.61
CA ALA A 257 -1.21 23.59 -10.36
C ALA A 257 -0.67 23.89 -8.95
N ASN A 258 -1.19 24.95 -8.31
CA ASN A 258 -0.77 25.44 -6.99
C ASN A 258 0.75 25.57 -6.88
N GLU A 259 1.35 26.17 -7.91
CA GLU A 259 2.78 26.40 -7.96
C GLU A 259 3.25 27.41 -6.91
N CYS A 260 4.41 27.14 -6.35
CA CYS A 260 5.05 28.02 -5.40
C CYS A 260 5.51 29.30 -6.10
N GLN A 261 5.16 30.44 -5.53
CA GLN A 261 5.38 31.75 -6.12
C GLN A 261 6.61 32.43 -5.51
N PRO A 262 7.52 33.00 -6.32
CA PRO A 262 8.71 33.70 -5.83
C PRO A 262 8.34 34.93 -5.00
N CYS A 263 9.10 35.16 -3.93
CA CYS A 263 9.02 36.38 -3.14
C CYS A 263 9.63 37.57 -3.88
N GLN A 264 9.11 38.77 -3.64
CA GLN A 264 9.71 40.00 -4.16
C GLN A 264 10.67 40.61 -3.13
N CYS A 265 11.96 40.37 -3.32
CA CYS A 265 13.02 40.92 -2.47
C CYS A 265 13.88 41.98 -3.17
N HIS A 266 13.47 42.44 -4.36
CA HIS A 266 14.18 43.45 -5.16
C HIS A 266 15.67 43.14 -5.37
N SER A 267 16.02 41.86 -5.50
CA SER A 267 17.40 41.36 -5.60
C SER A 267 18.30 41.60 -4.37
N HIS A 268 17.72 41.97 -3.22
CA HIS A 268 18.44 42.12 -1.95
C HIS A 268 18.44 40.84 -1.11
N ALA A 269 17.66 39.83 -1.47
CA ALA A 269 17.68 38.51 -0.83
C ALA A 269 17.37 37.41 -1.84
N THR A 270 17.93 36.22 -1.62
CA THR A 270 17.70 35.02 -2.46
C THR A 270 16.69 34.06 -1.85
N ASP A 271 16.32 34.25 -0.59
CA ASP A 271 15.41 33.37 0.14
C ASP A 271 14.41 34.18 0.99
N CYS A 272 13.32 33.52 1.34
CA CYS A 272 12.21 34.09 2.09
C CYS A 272 11.40 32.97 2.76
N TYR A 273 10.61 33.31 3.77
CA TYR A 273 9.59 32.42 4.33
C TYR A 273 8.19 33.01 4.17
N TYR A 274 7.17 32.16 4.25
CA TYR A 274 5.78 32.61 4.21
C TYR A 274 5.30 32.95 5.63
N ASP A 275 4.73 34.14 5.79
CA ASP A 275 4.09 34.58 7.02
C ASP A 275 2.58 34.85 6.78
N PRO A 276 1.68 34.08 7.41
CA PRO A 276 0.24 34.25 7.23
C PRO A 276 -0.28 35.59 7.77
N GLU A 277 0.38 36.19 8.75
CA GLU A 277 0.00 37.50 9.28
C GLU A 277 0.35 38.63 8.31
N VAL A 278 1.48 38.52 7.62
CA VAL A 278 1.88 39.45 6.55
C VAL A 278 0.91 39.36 5.37
N ASP A 279 0.52 38.14 4.98
CA ASP A 279 -0.49 37.91 3.95
C ASP A 279 -1.83 38.53 4.32
N ARG A 280 -2.32 38.25 5.55
CA ARG A 280 -3.58 38.81 6.05
C ARG A 280 -3.59 40.34 6.06
N ARG A 281 -2.45 40.96 6.36
CA ARG A 281 -2.30 42.43 6.38
C ARG A 281 -2.04 43.03 5.00
N ARG A 282 -1.90 42.20 3.95
CA ARG A 282 -1.49 42.63 2.60
C ARG A 282 -0.21 43.47 2.65
N ALA A 283 0.78 43.01 3.41
CA ALA A 283 2.02 43.73 3.69
C ALA A 283 3.23 43.19 2.90
N SER A 284 3.03 42.23 1.99
CA SER A 284 4.08 41.72 1.10
C SER A 284 3.68 41.92 -0.36
N LEU A 285 4.64 42.38 -1.16
CA LEU A 285 4.49 42.60 -2.59
C LEU A 285 4.80 41.31 -3.34
N ASN A 286 4.02 40.97 -4.36
CA ASN A 286 4.36 39.89 -5.29
C ASN A 286 5.22 40.40 -6.45
N ILE A 287 5.66 39.49 -7.33
CA ILE A 287 6.46 39.85 -8.51
C ILE A 287 5.74 40.72 -9.55
N TYR A 288 4.41 40.85 -9.46
CA TYR A 288 3.58 41.67 -10.35
C TYR A 288 3.29 43.06 -9.77
N GLY A 289 3.90 43.41 -8.62
CA GLY A 289 3.70 44.71 -7.97
C GLY A 289 2.37 44.84 -7.21
N GLN A 290 1.75 43.72 -6.85
CA GLN A 290 0.50 43.69 -6.09
C GLN A 290 0.75 43.22 -4.66
N TYR A 291 0.08 43.82 -3.68
CA TYR A 291 0.13 43.41 -2.28
C TYR A 291 -0.71 42.15 -2.02
N GLU A 292 -0.21 41.02 -2.51
CA GLU A 292 -0.86 39.71 -2.42
C GLU A 292 0.17 38.65 -2.01
N GLY A 293 -0.12 37.91 -0.94
CA GLY A 293 0.78 36.93 -0.35
C GLY A 293 1.50 37.45 0.88
N GLY A 294 2.32 36.57 1.48
CA GLY A 294 2.96 36.76 2.78
C GLY A 294 4.47 36.50 2.76
N GLY A 295 5.13 36.67 1.62
CA GLY A 295 6.57 36.43 1.52
C GLY A 295 7.38 37.44 2.34
N VAL A 296 8.26 36.96 3.21
CA VAL A 296 9.17 37.77 4.03
C VAL A 296 10.61 37.40 3.70
N CYS A 297 11.34 38.35 3.12
CA CYS A 297 12.74 38.20 2.75
C CYS A 297 13.62 38.02 3.99
N ILE A 298 14.62 37.15 3.89
CA ILE A 298 15.60 36.91 4.97
C ILE A 298 17.01 37.29 4.51
N HIS A 299 17.82 37.79 5.45
CA HIS A 299 19.20 38.23 5.21
C HIS A 299 19.35 39.27 4.08
N CYS A 300 18.50 40.31 4.10
CA CYS A 300 18.58 41.39 3.11
C CYS A 300 19.98 42.04 3.08
N GLN A 301 20.56 42.06 1.90
CA GLN A 301 21.86 42.65 1.60
C GLN A 301 21.68 44.08 1.10
N VAL A 302 22.72 44.89 1.29
CA VAL A 302 22.78 46.28 0.85
C VAL A 302 23.13 46.34 -0.62
#